data_AF-A0A8S1L8Z8-F1
#
_entry.id   AF-A0A8S1L8Z8-F1
#
_cell.length_a   1.000
_cell.length_b   1.000
_cell.length_c   1.000
_cell.angle_alpha   90.00
_cell.angle_beta   90.00
_cell.angle_gamma   90.00
#
_symmetry.space_group_name_H-M   'P 1'
#
loop_
_entity.id
_entity.type
_entity.pdbx_description
1 polymer ?
#
loop_
_entity_poly.entity_id
_entity_poly.type
_entity_poly.pdbx_seq_one_letter_code
_entity_poly.pdbx_strand_id
1 'polypeptide(L)'
;MWIAEKALQRENLQTIQLFKHCFLEVILSLLAYAYEDYVPVTNLGRIILSYAAYAGFVMASIIISAIIQAFEQEYGEYQACVLLDKLIMKESMYQVTSNIGEQFYYIMKFDKNPFTYNRVKIIQTELKEFQMLKRQYKSIISENIVNLFKRRSRESNDILEEYQDIMKMCKYQNKQIQEMLEELISLQNYHYHNWYD
;
A
#
# COMPACT_ATOMS: atom_id res chain seq x y z
N MET A 1 23.38 17.76 -33.18
CA MET A 1 24.52 18.20 -34.00
C MET A 1 25.58 19.00 -33.22
N TRP A 2 25.33 19.58 -32.02
CA TRP A 2 26.40 20.24 -31.24
C TRP A 2 26.89 19.48 -29.98
N ILE A 3 26.21 18.42 -29.51
CA ILE A 3 26.86 17.45 -28.58
C ILE A 3 28.04 16.78 -29.31
N ALA A 4 27.83 16.50 -30.60
CA ALA A 4 28.86 16.05 -31.51
C ALA A 4 29.96 17.11 -31.71
N GLU A 5 29.65 18.42 -31.79
CA GLU A 5 30.67 19.43 -32.13
C GLU A 5 31.72 19.69 -31.04
N LYS A 6 31.41 19.62 -29.74
CA LYS A 6 32.45 19.83 -28.70
C LYS A 6 33.45 18.65 -28.61
N ALA A 7 33.01 17.45 -29.00
CA ALA A 7 33.87 16.28 -29.17
C ALA A 7 34.55 16.23 -30.55
N LEU A 8 33.94 16.81 -31.60
CA LEU A 8 34.54 16.98 -32.94
C LEU A 8 35.57 18.11 -33.00
N GLN A 9 35.51 19.11 -32.11
CA GLN A 9 36.47 20.22 -32.03
C GLN A 9 37.84 19.81 -31.47
N ARG A 10 37.97 18.60 -30.89
CA ARG A 10 39.27 17.98 -30.63
C ARG A 10 39.64 17.17 -31.87
N GLU A 11 40.65 17.61 -32.61
CA GLU A 11 41.04 17.19 -33.96
C GLU A 11 41.32 15.69 -34.20
N ASN A 12 41.00 14.76 -33.29
CA ASN A 12 41.22 13.33 -33.49
C ASN A 12 40.42 12.42 -32.52
N LEU A 13 39.10 12.57 -32.42
CA LEU A 13 38.27 11.58 -31.71
C LEU A 13 37.67 10.55 -32.67
N GLN A 14 38.05 9.29 -32.47
CA GLN A 14 37.49 8.13 -33.17
C GLN A 14 35.97 8.05 -32.90
N THR A 15 35.16 7.74 -33.92
CA THR A 15 33.69 7.60 -33.86
C THR A 15 33.19 6.74 -32.69
N ILE A 16 33.98 5.74 -32.28
CA ILE A 16 33.69 4.86 -31.14
C ILE A 16 33.71 5.61 -29.81
N GLN A 17 34.62 6.57 -29.63
CA GLN A 17 34.71 7.37 -28.40
C GLN A 17 33.53 8.34 -28.29
N LEU A 18 33.14 8.99 -29.39
CA LEU A 18 31.93 9.81 -29.46
C LEU A 18 30.67 9.03 -29.07
N PHE A 19 30.51 7.81 -29.57
CA PHE A 19 29.37 6.96 -29.23
C PHE A 19 29.33 6.62 -27.73
N LYS A 20 30.48 6.31 -27.13
CA LYS A 20 30.60 6.02 -25.68
C LYS A 20 30.19 7.23 -24.83
N HIS A 21 30.60 8.44 -25.21
CA HIS A 21 30.23 9.66 -24.49
C HIS A 21 28.74 9.96 -24.58
N CYS A 22 28.15 9.87 -25.78
CA CYS A 22 26.70 10.03 -25.94
C CYS A 22 25.89 9.00 -25.15
N PHE A 23 26.34 7.73 -25.14
CA PHE A 23 25.68 6.67 -24.39
C PHE A 23 25.72 6.92 -22.88
N LEU A 24 26.88 7.35 -22.37
CA LEU A 24 27.05 7.71 -20.97
C LEU A 24 26.17 8.90 -20.57
N GLU A 25 26.09 9.95 -21.40
CA GLU A 25 25.21 11.11 -21.15
C GLU A 25 23.73 10.71 -21.09
N VAL A 26 23.28 9.83 -21.98
CA VAL A 26 21.89 9.34 -21.97
C VAL A 26 21.60 8.54 -20.69
N ILE A 27 22.52 7.69 -20.25
CA ILE A 27 22.38 6.95 -18.98
C ILE A 27 22.32 7.90 -17.79
N LEU A 28 23.21 8.89 -17.73
CA LEU A 28 23.23 9.86 -16.64
C LEU A 28 21.93 10.68 -16.62
N SER A 29 21.46 11.12 -17.79
CA SER A 29 20.19 11.81 -17.93
C SER A 29 19.00 10.94 -17.51
N LEU A 30 19.01 9.64 -17.81
CA LEU A 30 17.99 8.67 -17.33
C LEU A 30 18.00 8.55 -15.80
N LEU A 31 19.17 8.66 -15.17
CA LEU A 31 19.32 8.65 -13.71
C LEU A 31 19.05 10.02 -13.06
N ALA A 32 18.58 11.00 -13.83
CA ALA A 32 18.42 12.39 -13.41
C ALA A 32 19.71 13.01 -12.82
N TYR A 33 20.87 12.50 -13.24
CA TYR A 33 22.18 12.97 -12.84
C TYR A 33 22.83 13.73 -14.00
N ALA A 34 23.42 14.89 -13.71
CA ALA A 34 24.08 15.70 -14.73
C ALA A 34 25.45 16.17 -14.23
N TYR A 35 26.49 15.93 -15.03
CA TYR A 35 27.78 16.58 -14.86
C TYR A 35 27.78 17.93 -15.58
N GLU A 36 28.29 18.99 -14.93
CA GLU A 36 28.38 20.34 -15.51
C GLU A 36 29.25 20.39 -16.78
N ASP A 37 30.18 19.45 -16.93
CA ASP A 37 31.12 19.40 -18.05
C ASP A 37 30.48 18.94 -19.39
N TYR A 38 29.33 18.28 -19.34
CA TYR A 38 28.71 17.57 -20.47
C TYR A 38 27.28 18.04 -20.71
N VAL A 39 27.13 19.25 -21.25
CA VAL A 39 25.83 19.86 -21.57
C VAL A 39 25.64 19.96 -23.10
N PRO A 40 24.48 19.51 -23.63
CA PRO A 40 24.20 19.62 -25.06
C PRO A 40 24.00 21.07 -25.49
N VAL A 41 24.81 21.50 -26.46
CA VAL A 41 24.70 22.87 -26.97
C VAL A 41 23.64 22.99 -28.08
N THR A 42 23.26 21.89 -28.73
CA THR A 42 22.21 21.90 -29.77
C THR A 42 20.83 21.82 -29.17
N ASN A 43 19.89 22.56 -29.75
CA ASN A 43 18.47 22.45 -29.47
C ASN A 43 17.95 21.02 -29.62
N LEU A 44 18.32 20.29 -30.68
CA LEU A 44 17.94 18.88 -30.85
C LEU A 44 18.53 17.95 -29.78
N GLY A 45 19.78 18.19 -29.37
CA GLY A 45 20.42 17.41 -28.31
C GLY A 45 19.76 17.65 -26.94
N ARG A 46 19.38 18.89 -26.66
CA ARG A 46 18.60 19.26 -25.46
C ARG A 46 17.26 18.55 -25.43
N ILE A 47 16.53 18.54 -26.55
CA ILE A 47 15.25 17.83 -26.66
C ILE A 47 15.43 16.33 -26.38
N ILE A 48 16.45 15.69 -26.96
CA ILE A 48 16.72 14.25 -26.75
C ILE A 48 17.03 13.95 -25.28
N LEU A 49 17.88 14.74 -24.62
CA LEU A 49 18.16 14.54 -23.19
C LEU A 49 16.94 14.83 -22.31
N SER A 50 16.10 15.81 -22.65
CA SER A 50 14.83 16.03 -21.94
C SER A 50 13.90 14.81 -22.02
N TYR A 51 13.80 14.16 -23.19
CA TYR A 51 13.05 12.91 -23.32
C TYR A 51 13.70 11.75 -22.55
N ALA A 52 15.03 11.65 -22.55
CA ALA A 52 15.73 10.65 -21.77
C ALA A 52 15.51 10.83 -20.26
N ALA A 53 15.57 12.07 -19.75
CA ALA A 53 15.26 12.38 -18.36
C ALA A 53 13.81 12.03 -17.99
N TYR A 54 12.86 12.36 -18.86
CA TYR A 54 11.45 12.02 -18.64
C TYR A 54 11.22 10.50 -18.62
N ALA A 55 11.82 9.76 -19.56
CA ALA A 55 11.75 8.29 -19.59
C ALA A 55 12.37 7.68 -18.33
N GLY A 56 13.48 8.25 -17.86
CA GLY A 56 14.13 7.85 -16.61
C GLY A 56 13.24 8.02 -15.40
N PHE A 57 12.56 9.16 -15.30
CA PHE A 57 11.58 9.44 -14.25
C PHE A 57 10.40 8.45 -14.26
N VAL A 58 9.84 8.16 -15.44
CA VAL A 58 8.75 7.18 -15.57
C VAL A 58 9.21 5.79 -15.14
N MET A 59 10.38 5.35 -15.58
CA MET A 59 10.94 4.05 -15.19
C MET A 59 11.23 3.98 -13.69
N ALA A 60 11.80 5.03 -13.11
CA ALA A 60 12.03 5.10 -11.66
C ALA A 60 10.72 5.02 -10.88
N SER A 61 9.66 5.70 -11.33
CA SER A 61 8.34 5.63 -10.71
C SER A 61 7.75 4.22 -10.74
N ILE A 62 7.88 3.50 -11.86
CA ILE A 62 7.43 2.11 -11.98
C ILE A 62 8.23 1.21 -11.04
N ILE A 63 9.56 1.35 -10.99
CA ILE A 63 10.43 0.56 -10.11
C ILE A 63 10.08 0.81 -8.63
N ILE A 64 9.90 2.08 -8.24
CA ILE A 64 9.49 2.43 -6.87
C ILE A 64 8.14 1.81 -6.55
N SER A 65 7.17 1.88 -7.46
CA SER A 65 5.85 1.26 -7.27
C SER A 65 5.96 -0.26 -7.11
N ALA A 66 6.79 -0.93 -7.93
CA ALA A 66 7.00 -2.37 -7.86
C ALA A 66 7.69 -2.78 -6.55
N ILE A 67 8.67 -1.99 -6.09
CA ILE A 67 9.33 -2.18 -4.80
C ILE A 67 8.32 -2.04 -3.66
N ILE A 68 7.51 -0.97 -3.67
CA ILE A 68 6.49 -0.74 -2.65
C ILE A 68 5.51 -1.94 -2.60
N GLN A 69 5.04 -2.41 -3.75
CA GLN A 69 4.16 -3.59 -3.81
C GLN A 69 4.85 -4.86 -3.31
N ALA A 70 6.14 -5.05 -3.59
CA ALA A 70 6.90 -6.20 -3.11
C ALA A 70 7.14 -6.19 -1.59
N PHE A 71 7.12 -5.01 -0.96
CA PHE A 71 7.22 -4.83 0.49
C PHE A 71 5.85 -4.65 1.17
N GLU A 72 4.77 -4.60 0.41
CA GLU A 72 3.42 -4.54 0.95
C GLU A 72 3.09 -5.90 1.55
N GLN A 73 2.97 -5.95 2.88
CA GLN A 73 2.70 -7.20 3.59
C GLN A 73 1.38 -7.82 3.13
N GLU A 74 1.42 -9.11 2.82
CA GLU A 74 0.19 -9.85 2.59
C GLU A 74 -0.67 -9.87 3.86
N TYR A 75 -1.99 -9.95 3.69
CA TYR A 75 -2.92 -9.85 4.81
C TYR A 75 -2.67 -10.87 5.92
N GLY A 76 -2.27 -12.09 5.55
CA GLY A 76 -1.91 -13.15 6.50
C GLY A 76 -0.66 -12.80 7.31
N GLU A 77 0.35 -12.21 6.68
CA GLU A 77 1.58 -11.75 7.32
C GLU A 77 1.30 -10.60 8.29
N TYR A 78 0.48 -9.62 7.87
CA TYR A 78 0.08 -8.53 8.74
C TYR A 78 -0.66 -9.03 10.00
N GLN A 79 -1.58 -9.98 9.85
CA GLN A 79 -2.26 -10.59 11.00
C GLN A 79 -1.29 -11.33 11.92
N ALA A 80 -0.34 -12.07 11.35
CA ALA A 80 0.68 -12.76 12.13
C ALA A 80 1.58 -11.78 12.90
N CYS A 81 2.02 -10.68 12.26
CA CYS A 81 2.76 -9.60 12.92
C CYS A 81 1.97 -9.00 14.08
N VAL A 82 0.70 -8.65 13.88
CA VAL A 82 -0.14 -8.07 14.94
C VAL A 82 -0.37 -9.05 16.10
N LEU A 83 -0.50 -10.36 15.82
CA LEU A 83 -0.60 -11.38 16.85
C LEU A 83 0.71 -11.51 17.64
N LEU A 84 1.85 -11.46 16.96
CA LEU A 84 3.17 -11.52 17.55
C LEU A 84 3.44 -10.29 18.44
N ASP A 85 3.10 -9.10 17.97
CA ASP A 85 3.20 -7.86 18.76
C ASP A 85 2.32 -7.90 20.00
N LYS A 86 1.10 -8.45 19.88
CA LYS A 86 0.21 -8.65 21.05
C LYS A 86 0.84 -9.60 22.07
N LEU A 87 1.48 -10.68 21.63
CA LEU A 87 2.14 -11.63 22.51
C LEU A 87 3.33 -10.99 23.23
N ILE A 88 4.21 -10.29 22.50
CA ILE A 88 5.37 -9.59 23.06
C ILE A 88 4.94 -8.54 24.10
N MET A 89 3.91 -7.76 23.78
CA MET A 89 3.38 -6.75 24.71
C MET A 89 2.79 -7.37 25.96
N LYS A 90 2.09 -8.51 25.82
CA LYS A 90 1.52 -9.24 26.96
C LYS A 90 2.61 -9.82 27.85
N GLU A 91 3.66 -10.39 27.27
CA GLU A 91 4.83 -10.90 27.99
C GLU A 91 5.53 -9.78 28.77
N SER A 92 5.76 -8.63 28.13
CA SER A 92 6.35 -7.45 28.77
C SER A 92 5.50 -6.94 29.94
N MET A 93 4.17 -6.93 29.80
CA MET A 93 3.27 -6.61 30.91
C MET A 93 3.35 -7.61 32.06
N TYR A 94 3.48 -8.91 31.78
CA TYR A 94 3.67 -9.93 32.82
C TYR A 94 4.98 -9.73 33.57
N GLN A 95 6.07 -9.45 32.85
CA GLN A 95 7.39 -9.17 33.45
C GLN A 95 7.31 -7.99 34.43
N VAL A 96 6.75 -6.86 33.98
CA VAL A 96 6.59 -5.65 34.82
C VAL A 96 5.68 -5.94 36.02
N THR A 97 4.59 -6.68 35.82
CA THR A 97 3.67 -7.03 36.93
C THR A 97 4.36 -7.95 37.95
N SER A 98 5.20 -8.88 37.50
CA SER A 98 5.98 -9.75 38.37
C SER A 98 6.95 -8.95 39.23
N ASN A 99 7.67 -7.99 38.64
CA ASN A 99 8.59 -7.13 39.36
C ASN A 99 7.87 -6.29 40.43
N ILE A 100 6.72 -5.71 40.08
CA ILE A 100 5.88 -4.97 41.05
C ILE A 100 5.49 -5.88 42.22
N GLY A 101 5.03 -7.10 41.92
CA GLY A 101 4.65 -8.09 42.93
C GLY A 101 5.80 -8.47 43.86
N GLU A 102 7.01 -8.64 43.31
CA GLU A 102 8.21 -8.90 44.08
C GLU A 102 8.53 -7.73 45.04
N GLN A 103 8.48 -6.49 44.55
CA GLN A 103 8.70 -5.32 45.41
C GLN A 103 7.66 -5.20 46.51
N PHE A 104 6.37 -5.46 46.21
CA PHE A 104 5.29 -5.47 47.19
C PHE A 104 5.50 -6.54 48.27
N TYR A 105 5.91 -7.75 47.88
CA TYR A 105 6.20 -8.82 48.82
C TYR A 105 7.30 -8.44 49.81
N TYR A 106 8.39 -7.83 49.33
CA TYR A 106 9.48 -7.37 50.21
C TYR A 106 9.06 -6.24 51.15
N ILE A 107 8.15 -5.36 50.72
CA ILE A 107 7.61 -4.30 51.58
C ILE A 107 6.73 -4.91 52.67
N MET A 108 5.83 -5.84 52.33
CA MET A 108 4.94 -6.46 53.31
C MET A 108 5.64 -7.42 54.28
N LYS A 109 6.70 -8.10 53.83
CA LYS A 109 7.42 -9.08 54.66
C LYS A 109 8.34 -8.42 55.70
N PHE A 110 8.84 -7.22 55.42
CA PHE A 110 9.82 -6.53 56.26
C PHE A 110 9.31 -5.16 56.70
N ASP A 111 8.55 -5.11 57.79
CA ASP A 111 7.94 -3.87 58.34
C ASP A 111 8.93 -2.74 58.65
N LYS A 112 10.20 -3.07 58.95
CA LYS A 112 11.27 -2.09 59.22
C LYS A 112 12.40 -2.25 58.21
N ASN A 113 12.16 -1.79 56.98
CA ASN A 113 13.18 -1.80 55.93
C ASN A 113 13.66 -0.35 55.64
N PRO A 114 14.95 -0.03 55.82
CA PRO A 114 15.48 1.31 55.50
C PRO A 114 15.39 1.64 54.00
N PHE A 115 15.14 0.66 53.14
CA PHE A 115 15.03 0.83 51.69
C PHE A 115 13.59 0.94 51.17
N THR A 116 12.57 1.02 52.05
CA THR A 116 11.15 1.09 51.63
C THR A 116 10.89 2.25 50.67
N TYR A 117 11.48 3.43 50.92
CA TYR A 117 11.30 4.58 50.04
C TYR A 117 11.80 4.31 48.61
N ASN A 118 12.98 3.69 48.47
CA ASN A 118 13.53 3.34 47.15
C ASN A 118 12.67 2.30 46.44
N ARG A 119 12.16 1.29 47.16
CA ARG A 119 11.26 0.27 46.59
C ARG A 119 9.93 0.87 46.13
N VAL A 120 9.34 1.78 46.89
CA VAL A 120 8.13 2.51 46.47
C VAL A 120 8.39 3.34 45.20
N LYS A 121 9.56 3.97 45.08
CA LYS A 121 9.96 4.70 43.87
C LYS A 121 10.12 3.77 42.65
N ILE A 122 10.65 2.57 42.84
CA ILE A 122 10.74 1.53 41.80
C ILE A 122 9.33 1.12 41.35
N ILE A 123 8.45 0.78 42.30
CA ILE A 123 7.04 0.43 42.01
C ILE A 123 6.33 1.55 41.23
N GLN A 124 6.54 2.81 41.61
CA GLN A 124 5.94 3.94 40.87
C GLN A 124 6.44 4.03 39.43
N THR A 125 7.71 3.71 39.19
CA THR A 125 8.30 3.70 37.83
C THR A 125 7.70 2.56 37.01
N GLU A 126 7.67 1.35 37.58
CA GLU A 126 7.10 0.16 36.94
C GLU A 126 5.61 0.30 36.66
N LEU A 127 4.84 0.96 37.55
CA LEU A 127 3.43 1.27 37.30
C LEU A 127 3.24 2.24 36.13
N LYS A 128 4.11 3.23 35.98
CA LYS A 128 4.07 4.15 34.82
C LYS A 128 4.39 3.40 33.53
N GLU A 129 5.40 2.55 33.55
CA GLU A 129 5.77 1.70 32.42
C GLU A 129 4.62 0.75 32.03
N PHE A 130 4.00 0.08 33.00
CA PHE A 130 2.82 -0.75 32.78
C PHE A 130 1.66 0.04 32.15
N GLN A 131 1.42 1.28 32.59
CA GLN A 131 0.40 2.14 31.98
C GLN A 131 0.73 2.50 30.53
N MET A 132 2.00 2.73 30.19
CA MET A 132 2.43 2.97 28.82
C MET A 132 2.23 1.74 27.95
N LEU A 133 2.69 0.58 28.39
CA LEU A 133 2.49 -0.70 27.68
C LEU A 133 0.99 -0.98 27.46
N LYS A 134 0.15 -0.76 28.48
CA LYS A 134 -1.30 -0.93 28.38
C LYS A 134 -1.94 -0.02 27.32
N ARG A 135 -1.45 1.22 27.18
CA ARG A 135 -1.92 2.15 26.13
C ARG A 135 -1.49 1.67 24.75
N GLN A 136 -0.25 1.24 24.59
CA GLN A 136 0.26 0.70 23.32
C GLN A 136 -0.51 -0.55 22.88
N TYR A 137 -0.74 -1.49 23.80
CA TYR A 137 -1.54 -2.68 23.53
C TYR A 137 -2.98 -2.36 23.09
N LYS A 138 -3.63 -1.38 23.74
CA LYS A 138 -4.95 -0.90 23.30
C LYS A 138 -4.91 -0.30 21.90
N SER A 139 -3.86 0.44 21.56
CA SER A 139 -3.67 1.03 20.23
C SER A 139 -3.60 -0.05 19.15
N ILE A 140 -2.77 -1.08 19.37
CA ILE A 140 -2.62 -2.24 18.45
C ILE A 140 -3.97 -2.96 18.23
N ILE A 141 -4.79 -3.09 19.28
CA ILE A 141 -6.12 -3.67 19.16
C ILE A 141 -7.06 -2.77 18.35
N SER A 142 -7.08 -1.46 18.63
CA SER A 142 -7.98 -0.53 17.92
C SER A 142 -7.67 -0.44 16.43
N GLU A 143 -6.41 -0.49 16.06
CA GLU A 143 -5.97 -0.47 14.66
C GLU A 143 -6.42 -1.72 13.91
N ASN A 144 -6.33 -2.88 14.57
CA ASN A 144 -6.84 -4.14 14.03
C ASN A 144 -8.37 -4.11 13.83
N ILE A 145 -9.13 -3.52 14.75
CA ILE A 145 -10.60 -3.37 14.63
C ILE A 145 -10.97 -2.44 13.47
N VAL A 146 -10.26 -1.32 13.29
CA VAL A 146 -10.51 -0.39 12.18
C VAL A 146 -10.22 -1.06 10.84
N ASN A 147 -9.16 -1.86 10.76
CA ASN A 147 -8.82 -2.61 9.55
C ASN A 147 -9.84 -3.72 9.24
N LEU A 148 -10.33 -4.43 10.27
CA LEU A 148 -11.42 -5.40 10.14
C LEU A 148 -12.73 -4.73 9.71
N PHE A 149 -13.05 -3.55 10.26
CA PHE A 149 -14.25 -2.78 9.90
C PHE A 149 -14.20 -2.25 8.47
N LYS A 150 -13.05 -1.69 8.03
CA LYS A 150 -12.84 -1.28 6.64
C LYS A 150 -13.03 -2.46 5.67
N ARG A 151 -12.60 -3.67 6.06
CA ARG A 151 -12.78 -4.88 5.26
C ARG A 151 -14.23 -5.31 5.18
N ARG A 152 -14.94 -5.38 6.31
CA ARG A 152 -16.39 -5.68 6.35
C ARG A 152 -17.21 -4.70 5.51
N SER A 153 -16.80 -3.43 5.51
CA SER A 153 -17.42 -2.38 4.68
C SER A 153 -17.19 -2.62 3.18
N ARG A 154 -15.97 -3.01 2.76
CA ARG A 154 -15.68 -3.39 1.36
C ARG A 154 -16.46 -4.64 0.93
N GLU A 155 -16.43 -5.71 1.73
CA GLU A 155 -17.19 -6.94 1.46
C GLU A 155 -18.70 -6.64 1.33
N SER A 156 -19.23 -5.70 2.12
CA SER A 156 -20.65 -5.29 2.02
C SER A 156 -20.95 -4.51 0.74
N ASN A 157 -19.98 -3.73 0.24
CA ASN A 157 -20.12 -3.02 -1.04
C ASN A 157 -20.08 -3.99 -2.23
N ASP A 158 -19.21 -5.00 -2.19
CA ASP A 158 -19.13 -6.03 -3.23
C ASP A 158 -20.45 -6.81 -3.33
N ILE A 159 -21.03 -7.17 -2.19
CA ILE A 159 -22.36 -7.80 -2.12
C ILE A 159 -23.44 -6.87 -2.70
N LEU A 160 -23.39 -5.57 -2.41
CA LEU A 160 -24.33 -4.59 -2.95
C LEU A 160 -24.23 -4.48 -4.48
N GLU A 161 -23.02 -4.55 -5.04
CA GLU A 161 -22.81 -4.58 -6.50
C GLU A 161 -23.40 -5.85 -7.12
N GLU A 162 -23.17 -7.02 -6.51
CA GLU A 162 -23.79 -8.27 -6.95
C GLU A 162 -25.32 -8.20 -6.94
N TYR A 163 -25.92 -7.63 -5.89
CA TYR A 163 -27.38 -7.42 -5.82
C TYR A 163 -27.87 -6.49 -6.92
N GLN A 164 -27.13 -5.43 -7.26
CA GLN A 164 -27.49 -4.54 -8.36
C GLN A 164 -27.47 -5.26 -9.71
N ASP A 165 -26.48 -6.13 -9.93
CA ASP A 165 -26.36 -6.88 -11.18
C ASP A 165 -27.43 -7.97 -11.31
N ILE A 166 -27.78 -8.67 -10.23
CA ILE A 166 -28.94 -9.56 -10.19
C ILE A 166 -30.22 -8.78 -10.52
N MET A 167 -30.39 -7.59 -9.96
CA MET A 167 -31.58 -6.77 -10.23
C MET A 167 -31.66 -6.30 -11.69
N LYS A 168 -30.52 -6.02 -12.34
CA LYS A 168 -30.48 -5.75 -13.79
C LYS A 168 -30.86 -6.99 -14.60
N MET A 169 -30.35 -8.17 -14.25
CA MET A 169 -30.72 -9.43 -14.90
C MET A 169 -32.22 -9.70 -14.80
N CYS A 170 -32.82 -9.56 -13.61
CA CYS A 170 -34.26 -9.75 -13.43
C CYS A 170 -35.09 -8.76 -14.27
N LYS A 171 -34.67 -7.50 -14.37
CA LYS A 171 -35.34 -6.51 -15.24
C LYS A 171 -35.24 -6.90 -16.72
N TYR A 172 -34.08 -7.37 -17.14
CA TYR A 172 -33.87 -7.82 -18.52
C TYR A 172 -34.72 -9.04 -18.86
N GLN A 173 -34.77 -10.04 -17.98
CA GLN A 173 -35.62 -11.22 -18.15
C GLN A 173 -37.11 -10.86 -18.17
N ASN A 174 -37.57 -9.98 -17.30
CA ASN A 174 -38.96 -9.51 -17.31
C ASN A 174 -39.31 -8.82 -18.63
N LYS A 175 -38.39 -8.07 -19.22
CA LYS A 175 -38.59 -7.43 -20.53
C LYS A 175 -38.75 -8.48 -21.63
N GLN A 176 -37.88 -9.50 -21.66
CA GLN A 176 -37.98 -10.59 -22.63
C GLN A 176 -39.30 -11.37 -22.49
N ILE A 177 -39.75 -11.62 -21.25
CA ILE A 177 -41.02 -12.30 -20.99
C ILE A 177 -42.20 -11.46 -21.52
N GLN A 178 -42.17 -10.13 -21.34
CA GLN A 178 -43.20 -9.24 -21.88
C GLN A 178 -43.23 -9.26 -23.40
N GLU A 179 -42.07 -9.20 -24.06
CA GLU A 179 -41.96 -9.26 -25.52
C GLU A 179 -42.51 -10.59 -26.09
N MET A 180 -42.17 -11.73 -25.47
CA MET A 180 -42.73 -13.03 -25.88
C MET A 180 -44.25 -13.14 -25.64
N LEU A 181 -44.76 -12.55 -24.55
CA LEU A 181 -46.19 -12.52 -24.25
C LEU A 181 -46.96 -11.72 -25.31
N GLU A 182 -46.44 -10.57 -25.72
CA GLU A 182 -47.02 -9.76 -26.80
C GLU A 182 -47.03 -10.51 -28.12
N GLU A 183 -45.95 -11.22 -28.45
CA GLU A 183 -45.85 -12.03 -29.67
C GLU A 183 -46.85 -13.19 -29.66
N LEU A 184 -46.99 -13.91 -28.55
CA LEU A 184 -47.99 -14.97 -28.37
C LEU A 184 -49.42 -14.46 -28.50
N ILE A 185 -49.73 -13.29 -27.92
CA ILE A 185 -51.04 -12.64 -28.06
C ILE A 185 -51.31 -12.27 -29.53
N SER A 186 -50.29 -11.76 -30.24
CA SER A 186 -50.42 -11.41 -31.66
C SER A 186 -50.69 -12.65 -32.54
N LEU A 187 -50.01 -13.76 -32.27
CA LEU A 187 -50.21 -15.04 -32.96
C LEU A 187 -51.58 -15.64 -32.65
N GLN A 188 -52.04 -15.57 -31.42
CA GLN A 188 -53.37 -16.02 -31.02
C GLN A 188 -54.48 -15.23 -31.74
N ASN A 189 -54.33 -13.89 -31.84
CA ASN A 189 -55.27 -13.03 -32.55
C ASN A 189 -55.28 -13.29 -34.06
N TYR A 190 -54.12 -13.55 -34.66
CA TYR A 190 -54.01 -13.96 -36.06
C TYR A 190 -54.71 -15.31 -36.33
N HIS A 191 -54.52 -16.27 -35.42
CA HIS A 191 -55.17 -17.58 -35.53
C HIS A 191 -56.68 -17.51 -35.36
N TYR A 192 -57.19 -16.63 -34.50
CA TYR A 192 -58.63 -16.40 -34.33
C TYR A 192 -59.30 -15.80 -35.57
N HIS A 193 -58.59 -14.95 -36.33
CA HIS A 193 -59.12 -14.36 -37.56
C HIS A 193 -59.23 -15.39 -38.70
N ASN A 194 -58.28 -16.33 -38.82
CA ASN A 194 -58.29 -17.36 -39.86
C ASN A 194 -59.34 -18.48 -39.67
N TRP A 195 -60.07 -18.50 -38.56
CA TRP A 195 -61.16 -19.48 -38.33
C TRP A 195 -62.55 -18.92 -38.67
N TYR A 196 -62.67 -17.64 -39.00
CA TYR A 196 -63.92 -16.95 -39.33
C TYR A 196 -64.05 -16.54 -40.80
N ASP A 197 -63.07 -16.89 -41.64
CA ASP A 197 -63.13 -16.88 -43.11
C ASP A 197 -63.27 -18.32 -43.63
#